data_AF-A0A9D9R208-F1
#
_entry.id   AF-A0A9D9R208-F1
#
_cell.length_a   1.000
_cell.length_b   1.000
_cell.length_c   1.000
_cell.angle_alpha   90.00
_cell.angle_beta   90.00
_cell.angle_gamma   90.00
#
_symmetry.space_group_name_H-M   'P 1'
#
loop_
_entity.id
_entity.type
_entity.pdbx_description
1 polymer ?
#
loop_
_entity_poly.entity_id
_entity_poly.type
_entity_poly.pdbx_seq_one_letter_code
_entity_poly.pdbx_strand_id
1 'polypeptide(L)'
;MNDTLFSYGGMGFWHANNVPTYFSFKSKEWEMTSPPEETGPRWMKSDFGGYDKARGVISVIEFPSLYVTKDQAKTYRYFEKDLRANQWTSLGDVQVGLIKDLGIKRLESEFLDGKYFFLDGSISVWADPLNNRIYQLNTVIPMFNINFEYEFHNGFIYSYKRMNAITNDQASITIDSISIDKLKSLSTYKGPFYIKPYPTDLIGYGAAALLILTAGGIYAYRKSKPQKVHESSIEPLDGLPAGAFEFLHACLKHPQGHAFSSQHFTDMMGYGSYAYETQRQVRAKLIKGINSYFWAHYRLDDVIIRQTANDDKRFSVYLIAESHYDSLKKLLNV
;
A
#
# COMPACT_ATOMS: atom_id res chain seq x y z
N MET A 1 24.67 16.84 33.59
CA MET A 1 24.37 17.52 32.32
C MET A 1 23.74 18.91 32.56
N ASN A 2 24.12 19.65 33.61
CA ASN A 2 23.43 20.89 34.01
C ASN A 2 24.24 22.19 33.85
N ASP A 3 25.48 22.13 33.36
CA ASP A 3 26.38 23.30 33.29
C ASP A 3 26.81 23.65 31.85
N THR A 4 26.08 23.18 30.85
CA THR A 4 26.40 23.43 29.44
C THR A 4 25.19 24.04 28.74
N LEU A 5 25.40 25.19 28.10
CA LEU A 5 24.39 25.85 27.30
C LEU A 5 24.40 25.23 25.89
N PHE A 6 23.24 24.77 25.43
CA PHE A 6 23.07 24.24 24.09
C PHE A 6 22.20 25.20 23.25
N SER A 7 22.50 25.26 21.96
CA SER A 7 21.69 25.93 20.94
C SER A 7 21.41 24.96 19.81
N TYR A 8 20.14 24.81 19.46
CA TYR A 8 19.69 23.88 18.43
C TYR A 8 19.17 24.66 17.24
N GLY A 9 19.88 24.53 16.12
CA GLY A 9 19.57 25.21 14.88
C GLY A 9 19.82 26.71 14.93
N GLY A 10 19.14 27.43 14.05
CA GLY A 10 19.27 28.88 13.94
C GLY A 10 18.97 29.36 12.54
N MET A 11 18.62 30.63 12.42
CA MET A 11 18.36 31.31 11.16
C MET A 11 19.29 32.52 11.04
N GLY A 12 20.06 32.58 9.96
CA GLY A 12 20.95 33.66 9.60
C GLY A 12 20.68 34.17 8.18
N PHE A 13 21.48 35.13 7.72
CA PHE A 13 21.20 36.00 6.57
C PHE A 13 20.65 35.29 5.31
N TRP A 14 20.95 34.00 5.07
CA TRP A 14 20.37 33.20 3.98
C TRP A 14 20.19 31.69 4.27
N HIS A 15 20.34 31.26 5.53
CA HIS A 15 20.31 29.84 5.89
C HIS A 15 19.58 29.61 7.20
N ALA A 16 18.79 28.54 7.24
CA ALA A 16 18.40 27.91 8.49
C ALA A 16 18.92 26.49 8.54
N ASN A 17 19.27 26.02 9.74
CA ASN A 17 19.86 24.71 9.95
C ASN A 17 19.32 24.06 11.24
N ASN A 18 19.67 22.81 11.44
CA ASN A 18 19.38 22.02 12.64
C ASN A 18 20.65 21.61 13.40
N VAL A 19 21.75 22.35 13.18
CA VAL A 19 23.06 22.03 13.78
C VAL A 19 22.98 22.24 15.29
N PRO A 20 23.25 21.20 16.09
CA PRO A 20 23.34 21.34 17.53
C PRO A 20 24.72 21.87 17.93
N THR A 21 24.74 23.02 18.59
CA THR A 21 25.95 23.66 19.13
C THR A 21 25.88 23.75 20.64
N TYR A 22 27.05 23.83 21.29
CA TYR A 22 27.17 24.06 22.72
C TYR A 22 28.14 25.20 22.98
N PHE A 23 27.90 25.97 24.03
CA PHE A 23 28.82 27.02 24.44
C PHE A 23 29.92 26.42 25.33
N SER A 24 31.15 26.48 24.87
CA SER A 24 32.32 26.05 25.63
C SER A 24 32.82 27.21 26.48
N PHE A 25 32.61 27.14 27.79
CA PHE A 25 33.09 28.17 28.73
C PHE A 25 34.62 28.32 28.75
N LYS A 26 35.35 27.28 28.32
CA LYS A 26 36.82 27.29 28.24
C LYS A 26 37.32 28.12 27.05
N SER A 27 36.77 27.92 25.85
CA SER A 27 37.13 28.68 24.65
C SER A 27 36.34 29.99 24.52
N LYS A 28 35.22 30.13 25.23
CA LYS A 28 34.23 31.21 25.10
C LYS A 28 33.60 31.27 23.71
N GLU A 29 33.47 30.12 23.06
CA GLU A 29 32.95 29.99 21.70
C GLU A 29 31.84 28.93 21.63
N TRP A 30 31.06 28.99 20.56
CA TRP A 30 30.08 27.96 20.22
C TRP A 30 30.76 26.87 19.39
N GLU A 31 30.70 25.64 19.89
CA GLU A 31 31.27 24.47 19.25
C GLU A 31 30.16 23.53 18.77
N MET A 32 30.38 22.84 17.65
CA MET A 32 29.42 21.86 17.14
C MET A 32 29.47 20.59 18.00
N THR A 33 28.32 20.11 18.45
CA THR A 33 28.23 18.83 19.16
C THR A 33 28.26 17.64 18.21
N SER A 34 27.64 17.78 17.04
CA SER A 34 27.54 16.76 16.00
C SER A 34 27.20 17.38 14.64
N PRO A 35 27.45 16.68 13.53
CA PRO A 35 26.88 17.07 12.24
C PRO A 35 25.33 17.05 12.27
N PRO A 36 24.66 17.74 11.32
CA PRO A 36 23.23 17.64 11.08
C PRO A 36 22.75 16.19 10.99
N GLU A 37 21.71 15.84 11.73
CA GLU A 37 21.03 14.56 11.56
C GLU A 37 20.10 14.64 10.33
N GLU A 38 20.24 13.69 9.40
CA GLU A 38 19.41 13.65 8.17
C GLU A 38 17.93 13.40 8.46
N THR A 39 17.63 12.73 9.58
CA THR A 39 16.27 12.37 10.02
C THR A 39 15.56 13.48 10.79
N GLY A 40 16.26 14.58 11.10
CA GLY A 40 15.72 15.73 11.82
C GLY A 40 15.04 16.77 10.92
N PRO A 41 14.46 17.82 11.52
CA PRO A 41 13.98 18.98 10.76
C PRO A 41 15.18 19.61 10.03
N ARG A 42 15.00 20.09 8.80
CA ARG A 42 16.06 20.77 8.05
C ARG A 42 16.20 22.24 8.46
N TRP A 43 15.08 22.86 8.78
CA TRP A 43 14.98 24.28 9.09
C TRP A 43 14.32 24.49 10.44
N MET A 44 15.05 25.14 11.35
CA MET A 44 14.60 25.42 12.71
C MET A 44 14.63 26.91 12.98
N LYS A 45 13.61 27.41 13.69
CA LYS A 45 13.51 28.79 14.14
C LYS A 45 12.79 28.81 15.50
N SER A 46 13.13 29.78 16.35
CA SER A 46 12.65 29.85 17.73
C SER A 46 11.15 30.07 17.87
N ASP A 47 10.50 30.70 16.89
CA ASP A 47 9.05 30.90 16.84
C ASP A 47 8.28 29.69 16.25
N PHE A 48 8.97 28.60 15.96
CA PHE A 48 8.36 27.35 15.51
C PHE A 48 8.64 26.18 16.48
N GLY A 49 9.14 26.43 17.68
CA GLY A 49 9.48 25.36 18.60
C GLY A 49 10.17 25.81 19.87
N GLY A 50 10.47 24.84 20.72
CA GLY A 50 11.18 25.11 21.96
C GLY A 50 11.43 23.84 22.77
N TYR A 51 11.95 24.06 23.97
CA TYR A 51 12.31 22.98 24.89
C TYR A 51 11.16 22.67 25.86
N ASP A 52 10.68 21.44 25.82
CA ASP A 52 9.72 20.91 26.80
C ASP A 52 10.50 20.28 27.95
N LYS A 53 10.58 21.02 29.06
CA LYS A 53 11.32 20.60 30.26
C LYS A 53 10.72 19.36 30.93
N ALA A 54 9.39 19.22 30.92
CA ALA A 54 8.71 18.11 31.59
C ALA A 54 9.00 16.78 30.89
N ARG A 55 9.05 16.80 29.56
CA ARG A 55 9.35 15.62 28.74
C ARG A 55 10.83 15.45 28.41
N GLY A 56 11.63 16.49 28.56
CA GLY A 56 13.04 16.48 28.19
C GLY A 56 13.25 16.41 26.67
N VAL A 57 12.37 17.03 25.90
CA VAL A 57 12.40 16.99 24.42
C VAL A 57 12.46 18.39 23.82
N ILE A 58 13.07 18.51 22.65
CA ILE A 58 12.95 19.71 21.80
C ILE A 58 11.84 19.46 20.79
N SER A 59 10.81 20.30 20.82
CA SER A 59 9.68 20.24 19.89
C SER A 59 9.85 21.28 18.79
N VAL A 60 9.70 20.87 17.53
CA VAL A 60 9.93 21.73 16.37
C VAL A 60 8.88 21.51 15.30
N ILE A 61 8.27 22.59 14.84
CA ILE A 61 7.56 22.65 13.57
C ILE A 61 8.59 23.07 12.52
N GLU A 62 8.92 22.20 11.59
CA GLU A 62 9.78 22.55 10.47
C GLU A 62 9.05 23.54 9.57
N PHE A 63 9.62 24.73 9.41
CA PHE A 63 9.09 25.73 8.49
C PHE A 63 9.58 25.42 7.06
N PRO A 64 8.79 25.76 6.02
CA PRO A 64 9.11 25.42 4.64
C PRO A 64 10.36 26.14 4.17
N SER A 65 10.99 25.61 3.11
CA SER A 65 12.24 26.19 2.60
C SER A 65 12.10 27.69 2.29
N LEU A 66 13.17 28.45 2.52
CA LEU A 66 13.19 29.90 2.34
C LEU A 66 12.95 30.32 0.88
N TYR A 67 13.14 29.40 -0.08
CA TYR A 67 13.10 29.68 -1.53
C TYR A 67 12.07 28.81 -2.28
N VAL A 68 10.95 28.45 -1.66
CA VAL A 68 9.89 27.72 -2.37
C VAL A 68 9.24 28.60 -3.44
N THR A 69 9.35 28.19 -4.70
CA THR A 69 8.58 28.72 -5.85
C THR A 69 7.08 28.48 -5.63
N LYS A 70 6.24 29.44 -6.06
CA LYS A 70 4.81 29.60 -5.68
C LYS A 70 3.86 28.38 -5.79
N ASP A 71 4.30 27.26 -6.36
CA ASP A 71 3.44 26.11 -6.71
C ASP A 71 3.60 24.86 -5.82
N GLN A 72 4.42 24.89 -4.77
CA GLN A 72 4.47 23.76 -3.83
C GLN A 72 3.58 24.01 -2.61
N ALA A 73 2.71 23.05 -2.31
CA ALA A 73 1.99 23.00 -1.05
C ALA A 73 2.99 23.01 0.11
N LYS A 74 2.97 24.09 0.90
CA LYS A 74 3.84 24.23 2.09
C LYS A 74 3.33 23.28 3.16
N THR A 75 3.92 22.09 3.24
CA THR A 75 3.72 21.18 4.37
C THR A 75 4.64 21.58 5.51
N TYR A 76 4.11 21.57 6.73
CA TYR A 76 4.86 21.86 7.95
C TYR A 76 4.91 20.55 8.73
N ARG A 77 6.11 20.04 8.97
CA ARG A 77 6.32 18.75 9.64
C ARG A 77 6.64 18.98 11.11
N TYR A 78 6.07 18.16 11.98
CA TYR A 78 6.32 18.21 13.41
C TYR A 78 7.36 17.16 13.81
N PHE A 79 8.40 17.60 14.51
CA PHE A 79 9.50 16.78 15.00
C PHE A 79 9.69 16.96 16.49
N GLU A 80 10.13 15.89 17.14
CA GLU A 80 10.64 15.93 18.51
C GLU A 80 12.03 15.32 18.58
N LYS A 81 12.94 15.95 19.33
CA LYS A 81 14.24 15.37 19.71
C LYS A 81 14.20 14.95 21.16
N ASP A 82 14.36 13.65 21.41
CA ASP A 82 14.64 13.14 22.75
C ASP A 82 16.09 13.48 23.09
N LEU A 83 16.32 14.25 24.16
CA LEU A 83 17.65 14.69 24.56
C LEU A 83 18.46 13.59 25.27
N ARG A 84 17.82 12.55 25.79
CA ARG A 84 18.49 11.40 26.39
C ARG A 84 18.94 10.40 25.32
N ALA A 85 18.05 10.10 24.38
CA ALA A 85 18.37 9.25 23.24
C ALA A 85 19.18 9.98 22.16
N ASN A 86 19.17 11.31 22.19
CA ASN A 86 19.78 12.20 21.20
C ASN A 86 19.33 11.88 19.77
N GLN A 87 18.02 11.70 19.57
CA GLN A 87 17.45 11.27 18.29
C GLN A 87 16.22 12.10 17.92
N TRP A 88 16.17 12.55 16.67
CA TRP A 88 14.97 13.14 16.09
C TRP A 88 13.93 12.10 15.67
N THR A 89 12.67 12.40 15.93
CA THR A 89 11.50 11.64 15.46
C THR A 89 10.54 12.56 14.72
N SER A 90 10.18 12.21 13.48
CA SER A 90 9.08 12.86 12.76
C SER A 90 7.75 12.29 13.24
N LEU A 91 6.88 13.15 13.77
CA LEU A 91 5.59 12.74 14.32
C LEU A 91 4.44 12.90 13.32
N GLY A 92 4.58 13.80 12.35
CA GLY A 92 3.65 13.94 11.24
C GLY A 92 3.49 15.37 10.71
N ASP A 93 2.49 15.58 9.87
CA ASP A 93 2.23 16.86 9.23
C ASP A 93 1.29 17.70 10.09
N VAL A 94 1.70 18.92 10.44
CA VAL A 94 0.88 19.89 11.19
C VAL A 94 -0.36 20.25 10.38
N GLN A 95 -1.52 20.30 11.06
CA GLN A 95 -2.79 20.71 10.45
C GLN A 95 -2.87 22.22 10.23
N VAL A 96 -2.03 22.74 9.34
CA VAL A 96 -1.95 24.17 9.00
C VAL A 96 -3.26 24.70 8.42
N GLY A 97 -3.97 23.88 7.63
CA GLY A 97 -5.30 24.23 7.12
C GLY A 97 -6.27 24.55 8.26
N LEU A 98 -6.37 23.64 9.24
CA LEU A 98 -7.20 23.85 10.43
C LEU A 98 -6.79 25.12 11.20
N ILE A 99 -5.50 25.33 11.44
CA ILE A 99 -5.01 26.53 12.16
C ILE A 99 -5.42 27.81 11.41
N LYS A 100 -5.31 27.82 10.08
CA LYS A 100 -5.73 28.96 9.24
C LYS A 100 -7.24 29.17 9.21
N ASP A 101 -8.01 28.09 9.16
CA ASP A 101 -9.47 28.15 9.18
C ASP A 101 -10.00 28.70 10.52
N LEU A 102 -9.23 28.54 11.60
CA LEU A 102 -9.50 29.16 12.90
C LEU A 102 -9.13 30.65 12.95
N GLY A 103 -8.58 31.21 11.87
CA GLY A 103 -8.31 32.63 11.69
C GLY A 103 -6.85 33.06 11.90
N ILE A 104 -5.94 32.11 12.13
CA ILE A 104 -4.51 32.38 12.30
C ILE A 104 -3.82 32.52 10.93
N LYS A 105 -3.28 33.71 10.61
CA LYS A 105 -2.62 33.96 9.32
C LYS A 105 -1.15 33.55 9.29
N ARG A 106 -0.50 33.55 10.45
CA ARG A 106 0.94 33.35 10.67
C ARG A 106 1.15 32.18 11.63
N LEU A 107 2.07 31.29 11.30
CA LEU A 107 2.32 30.07 12.08
C LEU A 107 3.43 30.24 13.12
N GLU A 108 4.09 31.40 13.13
CA GLU A 108 4.91 31.83 14.24
C GLU A 108 4.11 31.71 15.54
N SER A 109 4.76 31.18 16.56
CA SER A 109 4.14 30.75 17.81
C SER A 109 5.04 31.03 18.99
N GLU A 110 4.41 31.28 20.13
CA GLU A 110 5.08 31.24 21.42
C GLU A 110 5.08 29.80 21.93
N PHE A 111 6.23 29.29 22.37
CA PHE A 111 6.36 27.94 22.90
C PHE A 111 6.46 27.97 24.42
N LEU A 112 5.40 27.52 25.10
CA LEU A 112 5.26 27.61 26.55
C LEU A 112 4.82 26.25 27.10
N ASP A 113 5.60 25.68 28.03
CA ASP A 113 5.30 24.39 28.69
C ASP A 113 4.94 23.25 27.72
N GLY A 114 5.77 23.09 26.69
CA GLY A 114 5.54 22.04 25.70
C GLY A 114 4.38 22.32 24.73
N LYS A 115 3.77 23.51 24.76
CA LYS A 115 2.61 23.88 23.94
C LYS A 115 2.93 25.03 23.01
N TYR A 116 2.26 25.04 21.87
CA TYR A 116 2.35 26.09 20.87
C TYR A 116 1.19 27.06 21.03
N PHE A 117 1.47 28.37 21.06
CA PHE A 117 0.47 29.42 21.12
C PHE A 117 0.56 30.28 19.86
N PHE A 118 -0.45 30.16 19.00
CA PHE A 118 -0.59 30.92 17.76
C PHE A 118 -1.51 32.12 18.03
N LEU A 119 -0.94 33.32 17.90
CA LEU A 119 -1.62 34.58 18.24
C LEU A 119 -1.80 35.45 16.99
N ASP A 120 -3.05 35.81 16.67
CA ASP A 120 -3.37 36.73 15.56
C ASP A 120 -4.44 37.74 15.99
N GLY A 121 -4.00 38.90 16.47
CA GLY A 121 -4.89 39.93 17.00
C GLY A 121 -5.69 39.44 18.20
N SER A 122 -7.01 39.36 18.07
CA SER A 122 -7.93 38.85 19.09
C SER A 122 -8.11 37.33 19.05
N ILE A 123 -7.56 36.65 18.04
CA ILE A 123 -7.68 35.21 17.86
C ILE A 123 -6.49 34.54 18.53
N SER A 124 -6.79 33.51 19.33
CA SER A 124 -5.79 32.73 20.02
C SER A 124 -6.11 31.24 19.88
N VAL A 125 -5.17 30.54 19.26
CA VAL A 125 -5.22 29.09 19.06
C VAL A 125 -3.99 28.51 19.75
N TRP A 126 -4.14 27.44 20.50
CA TRP A 126 -3.02 26.76 21.10
C TRP A 126 -3.07 25.26 20.85
N ALA A 127 -1.90 24.64 20.73
CA ALA A 127 -1.76 23.23 20.45
C ALA A 127 -0.97 22.52 21.55
N ASP A 128 -1.47 21.35 21.93
CA ASP A 128 -0.86 20.43 22.87
C ASP A 128 -0.32 19.22 22.11
N PRO A 129 0.97 19.22 21.73
CA PRO A 129 1.54 18.16 20.90
C PRO A 129 1.55 16.82 21.61
N LEU A 130 1.75 16.79 22.93
CA LEU A 130 1.74 15.56 23.73
C LEU A 130 0.44 14.77 23.56
N ASN A 131 -0.69 15.47 23.60
CA ASN A 131 -2.01 14.87 23.42
C ASN A 131 -2.50 14.89 21.97
N ASN A 132 -1.69 15.47 21.06
CA ASN A 132 -2.03 15.76 19.67
C ASN A 132 -3.37 16.51 19.52
N ARG A 133 -3.52 17.69 20.12
CA ARG A 133 -4.77 18.45 20.10
C ARG A 133 -4.56 19.93 19.82
N ILE A 134 -5.47 20.53 19.05
CA ILE A 134 -5.62 21.97 18.87
C ILE A 134 -6.87 22.45 19.62
N TYR A 135 -6.71 23.60 20.26
CA TYR A 135 -7.75 24.30 20.99
C TYR A 135 -7.84 25.76 20.51
N GLN A 136 -9.04 26.31 20.49
CA GLN A 136 -9.28 27.74 20.25
C GLN A 136 -9.88 28.37 21.50
N LEU A 137 -9.38 29.53 21.91
CA LEU A 137 -9.99 30.28 23.00
C LEU A 137 -11.35 30.86 22.56
N ASN A 138 -12.36 30.69 23.42
CA ASN A 138 -13.72 31.18 23.16
C ASN A 138 -13.88 32.66 23.53
N THR A 139 -12.90 33.25 24.22
CA THR A 139 -12.91 34.63 24.67
C THR A 139 -11.54 35.26 24.40
N VAL A 140 -11.53 36.56 24.18
CA VAL A 140 -10.30 37.34 24.04
C VAL A 140 -9.70 37.53 25.43
N ILE A 141 -8.45 37.12 25.60
CA ILE A 141 -7.72 37.32 26.85
C ILE A 141 -6.63 38.38 26.55
N PRO A 142 -6.75 39.61 27.10
CA PRO A 142 -5.86 40.73 26.75
C PRO A 142 -4.37 40.44 26.96
N MET A 143 -4.04 39.52 27.86
CA MET A 143 -2.68 39.11 28.15
C MET A 143 -1.98 38.42 26.97
N PHE A 144 -2.73 37.80 26.05
CA PHE A 144 -2.20 37.19 24.83
C PHE A 144 -2.14 38.22 23.69
N ASN A 145 -1.02 38.91 23.62
CA ASN A 145 -0.70 39.90 22.62
C ASN A 145 0.75 39.77 22.13
N ILE A 146 0.98 39.96 20.84
CA ILE A 146 2.31 39.86 20.22
C ILE A 146 3.37 40.83 20.78
N ASN A 147 2.96 41.85 21.54
CA ASN A 147 3.86 42.84 22.16
C ASN A 147 4.22 42.51 23.61
N PHE A 148 3.85 41.33 24.09
CA PHE A 148 4.13 40.86 25.44
C PHE A 148 5.14 39.73 25.36
N GLU A 149 5.96 39.64 26.39
CA GLU A 149 6.78 38.46 26.62
C GLU A 149 6.05 37.50 27.54
N TYR A 150 6.38 36.21 27.44
CA TYR A 150 5.69 35.16 28.17
C TYR A 150 6.66 34.25 28.90
N GLU A 151 6.26 33.82 30.08
CA GLU A 151 6.96 32.79 30.84
C GLU A 151 5.96 31.80 31.41
N PHE A 152 6.33 30.53 31.46
CA PHE A 152 5.57 29.51 32.17
C PHE A 152 6.23 29.17 33.50
N HIS A 153 5.45 29.23 34.58
CA HIS A 153 5.91 28.85 35.91
C HIS A 153 4.78 28.23 36.73
N ASN A 154 5.02 27.06 37.32
CA ASN A 154 4.11 26.36 38.24
C ASN A 154 2.65 26.23 37.74
N GLY A 155 2.43 25.93 36.45
CA GLY A 155 1.09 25.75 35.89
C GLY A 155 0.41 27.05 35.44
N PHE A 156 1.10 28.19 35.56
CA PHE A 156 0.64 29.50 35.11
C PHE A 156 1.48 29.99 33.94
N ILE A 157 0.79 30.62 32.99
CA ILE A 157 1.41 31.47 31.98
C ILE A 157 1.39 32.88 32.54
N TYR A 158 2.54 33.52 32.61
CA TYR A 158 2.71 34.92 32.92
C TYR A 158 2.94 35.68 31.61
N SER A 159 2.28 36.81 31.46
CA SER A 159 2.58 37.77 30.40
C SER A 159 3.14 39.02 31.04
N TYR A 160 4.19 39.59 30.47
CA TYR A 160 4.73 40.85 30.96
C TYR A 160 5.08 41.79 29.80
N LYS A 161 4.82 43.07 30.01
CA LYS A 161 5.13 44.13 29.05
C LYS A 161 5.76 45.31 29.77
N ARG A 162 6.92 45.71 29.27
CA ARG A 162 7.56 46.96 29.69
C ARG A 162 6.77 48.13 29.11
N MET A 163 6.25 48.99 29.98
CA MET A 163 5.65 50.26 29.57
C MET A 163 6.75 51.30 29.44
N ASN A 164 6.80 51.96 28.29
CA ASN A 164 7.63 53.15 28.14
C ASN A 164 7.03 54.24 29.04
N ALA A 165 7.85 54.75 29.96
CA ALA A 165 7.45 55.88 30.78
C ALA A 165 7.26 57.12 29.88
N ILE A 166 6.19 57.88 30.11
CA ILE A 166 5.92 59.14 29.40
C ILE A 166 6.93 60.23 29.81
N THR A 167 7.60 60.04 30.95
CA THR A 167 8.66 60.90 31.52
C THR A 167 9.82 60.03 32.02
N ASN A 168 11.04 60.55 32.03
CA ASN A 168 12.31 59.82 32.19
C ASN A 168 12.52 59.03 33.50
N ASP A 169 11.52 58.89 34.37
CA ASP A 169 11.68 58.15 35.63
C ASP A 169 10.61 57.05 35.76
N GLN A 170 11.11 55.81 35.79
CA GLN A 170 10.44 54.53 36.08
C GLN A 170 9.59 53.96 34.94
N ALA A 171 10.24 53.13 34.10
CA ALA A 171 9.53 52.15 33.28
C ALA A 171 8.76 51.19 34.21
N SER A 172 7.43 51.17 34.13
CA SER A 172 6.60 50.20 34.83
C SER A 172 6.47 48.91 34.01
N ILE A 173 6.34 47.77 34.69
CA ILE A 173 6.08 46.48 34.05
C ILE A 173 4.65 46.09 34.42
N THR A 174 3.82 45.87 33.40
CA THR A 174 2.49 45.27 33.61
C THR A 174 2.65 43.76 33.54
N ILE A 175 2.13 43.06 34.55
CA ILE A 175 2.15 41.60 34.64
C ILE A 175 0.72 41.09 34.80
N ASP A 176 0.38 40.05 34.05
CA ASP A 176 -0.87 39.31 34.17
C ASP A 176 -0.57 37.80 34.11
N SER A 177 -1.49 36.96 34.59
CA SER A 177 -1.29 35.51 34.61
C SER A 177 -2.58 34.71 34.45
N ILE A 178 -2.47 33.53 33.83
CA ILE A 178 -3.57 32.58 33.71
C ILE A 178 -3.06 31.16 33.94
N SER A 179 -3.81 30.34 34.70
CA SER A 179 -3.49 28.92 34.83
C SER A 179 -3.84 28.15 33.55
N ILE A 180 -3.09 27.10 33.25
CA ILE A 180 -3.39 26.20 32.11
C ILE A 180 -4.77 25.58 32.25
N ASP A 181 -5.19 25.22 33.47
CA ASP A 181 -6.53 24.67 33.71
C ASP A 181 -7.63 25.67 33.38
N LYS A 182 -7.45 26.94 33.78
CA LYS A 182 -8.39 28.01 33.43
C LYS A 182 -8.40 28.25 31.93
N LEU A 183 -7.23 28.34 31.30
CA LEU A 183 -7.09 28.47 29.86
C LEU A 183 -7.85 27.37 29.11
N LYS A 184 -7.67 26.11 29.54
CA LYS A 184 -8.35 24.94 28.97
C LYS A 184 -9.86 25.00 29.16
N SER A 185 -10.34 25.47 30.31
CA SER A 185 -11.79 25.68 30.56
C SER A 185 -12.41 26.75 29.65
N LEU A 186 -11.61 27.73 29.19
CA LEU A 186 -12.02 28.79 28.28
C LEU A 186 -11.84 28.41 26.80
N SER A 187 -11.34 27.20 26.53
CA SER A 187 -10.99 26.76 25.19
C SER A 187 -11.91 25.65 24.69
N THR A 188 -12.11 25.59 23.38
CA THR A 188 -12.82 24.51 22.70
C THR A 188 -11.85 23.69 21.86
N TYR A 189 -11.93 22.36 21.96
CA TYR A 189 -11.17 21.44 21.11
C TYR A 189 -11.63 21.54 19.64
N LYS A 190 -10.68 21.58 18.70
CA LYS A 190 -10.97 21.75 17.26
C LYS A 190 -10.50 20.61 16.38
N GLY A 191 -9.51 19.83 16.81
CA GLY A 191 -8.97 18.72 16.01
C GLY A 191 -7.56 18.34 16.43
N PRO A 192 -6.95 17.36 15.75
CA PRO A 192 -5.56 16.98 16.03
C PRO A 192 -4.57 18.06 15.59
N PHE A 193 -3.44 18.17 16.30
CA PHE A 193 -2.36 19.11 15.96
C PHE A 193 -1.60 18.70 14.72
N TYR A 194 -1.29 17.41 14.60
CA TYR A 194 -0.64 16.83 13.42
C TYR A 194 -1.32 15.53 13.02
N ILE A 195 -1.21 15.21 11.73
CA ILE A 195 -1.64 13.95 11.15
C ILE A 195 -0.41 13.06 11.04
N LYS A 196 -0.44 11.91 11.73
CA LYS A 196 0.62 10.92 11.60
C LYS A 196 0.66 10.41 10.17
N PRO A 197 1.86 10.23 9.57
CA PRO A 197 1.96 9.62 8.26
C PRO A 197 1.29 8.25 8.30
N TYR A 198 0.51 7.95 7.27
CA TYR A 198 -0.08 6.61 7.14
C TYR A 198 1.05 5.58 7.13
N PRO A 199 0.97 4.51 7.94
CA PRO A 199 1.94 3.45 7.87
C PRO A 199 1.92 2.90 6.44
N THR A 200 3.06 2.97 5.74
CA THR A 200 3.19 2.44 4.37
C THR A 200 2.78 0.97 4.31
N ASP A 201 2.95 0.25 5.42
CA ASP A 201 2.55 -1.13 5.60
C ASP A 201 1.05 -1.34 5.42
N LEU A 202 0.21 -0.39 5.85
CA LEU A 202 -1.25 -0.47 5.69
C LEU A 202 -1.70 -0.36 4.23
N ILE A 203 -1.00 0.45 3.43
CA ILE A 203 -1.22 0.50 1.97
C ILE A 203 -0.76 -0.81 1.34
N GLY A 204 0.36 -1.37 1.81
CA GLY A 204 0.85 -2.69 1.41
C GLY A 204 -0.15 -3.82 1.70
N TYR A 205 -0.70 -3.85 2.92
CA TYR A 205 -1.73 -4.83 3.31
C TYR A 205 -3.03 -4.66 2.50
N GLY A 206 -3.44 -3.42 2.24
CA GLY A 206 -4.60 -3.14 1.39
C GLY A 206 -4.41 -3.65 -0.04
N ALA A 207 -3.25 -3.39 -0.65
CA ALA A 207 -2.91 -3.89 -1.99
C ALA A 207 -2.83 -5.43 -2.03
N ALA A 208 -2.20 -6.05 -1.02
CA ALA A 208 -2.11 -7.50 -0.90
C ALA A 208 -3.49 -8.15 -0.75
N ALA A 209 -4.37 -7.59 0.09
CA ALA A 209 -5.73 -8.08 0.25
C ALA A 209 -6.52 -7.99 -1.06
N LEU A 210 -6.36 -6.91 -1.83
CA LEU A 210 -7.00 -6.73 -3.13
C LEU A 210 -6.50 -7.76 -4.16
N LEU A 211 -5.21 -8.08 -4.15
CA LEU A 211 -4.64 -9.16 -4.97
C LEU A 211 -5.17 -10.55 -4.58
N ILE A 212 -5.32 -10.83 -3.28
CA ILE A 212 -5.90 -12.09 -2.80
C ILE A 212 -7.38 -12.20 -3.20
N LEU A 213 -8.15 -11.12 -3.04
CA LEU A 213 -9.57 -11.10 -3.40
C LEU A 213 -9.78 -11.25 -4.90
N THR A 214 -8.94 -10.61 -5.72
CA THR A 214 -8.99 -10.75 -7.19
C THR A 214 -8.59 -12.16 -7.63
N ALA A 215 -7.51 -12.73 -7.08
CA ALA A 215 -7.12 -14.11 -7.35
C ALA A 215 -8.20 -15.11 -6.90
N GLY A 216 -8.77 -14.91 -5.72
CA GLY A 216 -9.88 -15.71 -5.18
C GLY A 216 -11.15 -15.60 -6.03
N GLY A 217 -11.48 -14.40 -6.50
CA GLY A 217 -12.59 -14.14 -7.41
C GLY A 217 -12.40 -14.82 -8.77
N ILE A 218 -11.20 -14.75 -9.35
CA ILE A 218 -10.86 -15.46 -10.60
C ILE A 218 -10.95 -16.99 -10.40
N TYR A 219 -10.43 -17.51 -9.30
CA TYR A 219 -10.50 -18.92 -8.98
C TYR A 219 -11.94 -19.40 -8.79
N ALA A 220 -12.74 -18.67 -8.01
CA ALA A 220 -14.16 -18.94 -7.80
C ALA A 220 -14.93 -18.89 -9.12
N TYR A 221 -14.71 -17.87 -9.96
CA TYR A 221 -15.31 -17.74 -11.28
C TYR A 221 -14.95 -18.90 -12.22
N ARG A 222 -13.70 -19.35 -12.20
CA ARG A 222 -13.27 -20.53 -12.98
C ARG A 222 -13.89 -21.82 -12.48
N LYS A 223 -14.08 -21.96 -11.17
CA LYS A 223 -14.71 -23.12 -10.53
C LYS A 223 -16.25 -23.13 -10.68
N SER A 224 -16.87 -21.95 -10.71
CA SER A 224 -18.31 -21.75 -10.81
C SER A 224 -18.81 -21.64 -12.24
N LYS A 225 -17.93 -21.61 -13.25
CA LYS A 225 -18.36 -21.90 -14.62
C LYS A 225 -18.95 -23.31 -14.61
N PRO A 226 -20.25 -23.48 -14.86
CA PRO A 226 -20.77 -24.81 -15.10
C PRO A 226 -19.95 -25.39 -16.24
N GLN A 227 -19.53 -26.65 -16.11
CA GLN A 227 -19.15 -27.42 -17.28
C GLN A 227 -20.29 -27.21 -18.28
N LYS A 228 -20.03 -26.43 -19.33
CA LYS A 228 -20.84 -26.51 -20.53
C LYS A 228 -20.62 -27.95 -20.96
N VAL A 229 -21.55 -28.82 -20.58
CA VAL A 229 -21.91 -29.96 -21.40
C VAL A 229 -22.12 -29.32 -22.76
N HIS A 230 -21.15 -29.53 -23.66
CA HIS A 230 -21.36 -29.21 -25.05
C HIS A 230 -22.58 -30.03 -25.43
N GLU A 231 -23.74 -29.38 -25.50
CA GLU A 231 -24.80 -29.84 -26.37
C GLU A 231 -24.14 -29.95 -27.73
N SER A 232 -23.89 -31.20 -28.12
CA SER A 232 -23.31 -31.57 -29.39
C SER A 232 -24.30 -31.16 -30.48
N SER A 233 -24.24 -29.89 -30.89
CA SER A 233 -24.60 -29.52 -32.25
C SER A 233 -23.63 -30.29 -33.15
N ILE A 234 -24.18 -31.22 -33.92
CA ILE A 234 -23.51 -32.04 -34.92
C ILE A 234 -22.88 -31.08 -35.95
N GLU A 235 -21.65 -30.65 -35.69
CA GLU A 235 -20.77 -30.15 -36.73
C GLU A 235 -20.32 -31.35 -37.57
N PRO A 236 -20.23 -31.24 -38.91
CA PRO A 236 -19.59 -32.27 -39.72
C PRO A 236 -18.20 -32.54 -39.13
N LEU A 237 -17.77 -33.81 -39.09
CA LEU A 237 -16.49 -34.29 -38.52
C LEU A 237 -15.28 -33.73 -39.30
N ASP A 238 -15.14 -32.41 -39.33
CA ASP A 238 -14.08 -31.68 -40.01
C ASP A 238 -12.78 -31.94 -39.23
N GLY A 239 -11.76 -32.41 -39.94
CA GLY A 239 -10.46 -32.78 -39.34
C GLY A 239 -10.28 -34.26 -38.98
N LEU A 240 -11.28 -35.13 -39.19
CA LEU A 240 -11.06 -36.58 -39.11
C LEU A 240 -10.11 -37.03 -40.25
N PRO A 241 -9.14 -37.93 -40.02
CA PRO A 241 -8.25 -38.40 -41.09
C PRO A 241 -9.01 -38.93 -42.31
N ALA A 242 -8.52 -38.66 -43.52
CA ALA A 242 -9.16 -39.13 -44.75
C ALA A 242 -9.38 -40.67 -44.72
N GLY A 243 -10.60 -41.12 -45.03
CA GLY A 243 -10.99 -42.53 -45.00
C GLY A 243 -11.35 -43.09 -43.62
N ALA A 244 -11.14 -42.32 -42.53
CA ALA A 244 -11.48 -42.79 -41.18
C ALA A 244 -12.99 -42.80 -40.92
N PHE A 245 -13.76 -41.92 -41.58
CA PHE A 245 -15.22 -41.88 -41.43
C PHE A 245 -15.85 -43.17 -41.95
N GLU A 246 -15.55 -43.54 -43.20
CA GLU A 246 -16.04 -44.76 -43.84
C GLU A 246 -15.58 -46.02 -43.09
N PHE A 247 -14.33 -46.00 -42.63
CA PHE A 247 -13.74 -47.07 -41.85
C PHE A 247 -14.47 -47.28 -40.51
N LEU A 248 -14.72 -46.22 -39.74
CA LEU A 248 -15.43 -46.31 -38.46
C LEU A 248 -16.89 -46.71 -38.69
N HIS A 249 -17.54 -46.17 -39.72
CA HIS A 249 -18.89 -46.58 -40.10
C HIS A 249 -18.95 -48.07 -40.48
N ALA A 250 -17.92 -48.62 -41.16
CA ALA A 250 -17.84 -50.05 -41.44
C ALA A 250 -17.67 -50.87 -40.15
N CYS A 251 -16.82 -50.42 -39.22
CA CYS A 251 -16.63 -51.09 -37.93
C CYS A 251 -17.92 -51.17 -37.10
N LEU A 252 -18.72 -50.10 -37.09
CA LEU A 252 -19.97 -50.00 -36.31
C LEU A 252 -21.16 -50.80 -36.88
N LYS A 253 -21.00 -51.43 -38.05
CA LYS A 253 -21.97 -52.42 -38.57
C LYS A 253 -21.86 -53.76 -37.86
N HIS A 254 -20.75 -54.03 -37.18
CA HIS A 254 -20.53 -55.24 -36.40
C HIS A 254 -21.05 -55.05 -34.97
N PRO A 255 -21.41 -56.11 -34.22
CA PRO A 255 -21.86 -55.96 -32.84
C PRO A 255 -20.76 -55.37 -31.93
N GLN A 256 -21.18 -54.77 -30.82
CA GLN A 256 -20.26 -54.27 -29.78
C GLN A 256 -19.33 -55.40 -29.31
N GLY A 257 -18.05 -55.07 -29.13
CA GLY A 257 -17.02 -56.05 -28.75
C GLY A 257 -16.52 -56.93 -29.90
N HIS A 258 -16.95 -56.72 -31.14
CA HIS A 258 -16.42 -57.46 -32.28
C HIS A 258 -14.92 -57.19 -32.49
N ALA A 259 -14.13 -58.27 -32.50
CA ALA A 259 -12.69 -58.24 -32.69
C ALA A 259 -12.32 -58.54 -34.14
N PHE A 260 -11.65 -57.59 -34.79
CA PHE A 260 -11.16 -57.69 -36.16
C PHE A 260 -9.73 -58.23 -36.21
N SER A 261 -9.45 -59.13 -37.13
CA SER A 261 -8.07 -59.57 -37.39
C SER A 261 -7.24 -58.44 -37.99
N SER A 262 -5.92 -58.47 -37.81
CA SER A 262 -5.01 -57.46 -38.36
C SER A 262 -5.16 -57.25 -39.88
N GLN A 263 -5.41 -58.33 -40.63
CA GLN A 263 -5.59 -58.28 -42.07
C GLN A 263 -6.93 -57.63 -42.43
N HIS A 264 -8.02 -58.14 -41.86
CA HIS A 264 -9.36 -57.62 -42.15
C HIS A 264 -9.50 -56.14 -41.75
N PHE A 265 -8.89 -55.74 -40.64
CA PHE A 265 -8.87 -54.36 -40.18
C PHE A 265 -8.14 -53.44 -41.17
N THR A 266 -7.02 -53.89 -41.74
CA THR A 266 -6.27 -53.15 -42.76
C THR A 266 -7.02 -53.09 -44.10
N ASP A 267 -7.72 -54.15 -44.47
CA ASP A 267 -8.54 -54.18 -45.68
C ASP A 267 -9.70 -53.17 -45.58
N MET A 268 -10.35 -53.08 -44.42
CA MET A 268 -11.38 -52.06 -44.15
C MET A 268 -10.83 -50.63 -44.19
N MET A 269 -9.54 -50.42 -43.89
CA MET A 269 -8.88 -49.12 -44.04
C MET A 269 -8.52 -48.79 -45.50
N GLY A 270 -8.68 -49.74 -46.43
CA GLY A 270 -8.32 -49.57 -47.84
C GLY A 270 -6.83 -49.80 -48.16
N TYR A 271 -6.07 -50.41 -47.26
CA TYR A 271 -4.61 -50.61 -47.42
C TYR A 271 -4.21 -52.08 -47.67
N GLY A 272 -5.16 -52.96 -48.00
CA GLY A 272 -4.90 -54.39 -48.18
C GLY A 272 -3.91 -54.76 -49.28
N SER A 273 -3.75 -53.91 -50.30
CA SER A 273 -2.82 -54.11 -51.42
C SER A 273 -1.36 -53.75 -51.09
N TYR A 274 -1.09 -53.18 -49.92
CA TYR A 274 0.24 -52.70 -49.54
C TYR A 274 1.09 -53.86 -49.03
N ALA A 275 2.42 -53.72 -49.07
CA ALA A 275 3.33 -54.68 -48.45
C ALA A 275 3.09 -54.75 -46.92
N TYR A 276 3.29 -55.93 -46.32
CA TYR A 276 2.97 -56.20 -44.91
C TYR A 276 3.53 -55.17 -43.92
N GLU A 277 4.80 -54.78 -44.07
CA GLU A 277 5.41 -53.80 -43.17
C GLU A 277 4.80 -52.40 -43.34
N THR A 278 4.43 -52.03 -44.56
CA THR A 278 3.73 -50.78 -44.84
C THR A 278 2.32 -50.80 -44.27
N GLN A 279 1.59 -51.92 -44.40
CA GLN A 279 0.28 -52.12 -43.77
C GLN A 279 0.33 -51.89 -42.26
N ARG A 280 1.37 -52.41 -41.59
CA ARG A 280 1.60 -52.22 -40.15
C ARG A 280 1.75 -50.74 -39.78
N GLN A 281 2.54 -50.00 -40.55
CA GLN A 281 2.80 -48.57 -40.30
C GLN A 281 1.58 -47.70 -40.56
N VAL A 282 0.88 -47.88 -41.69
CA VAL A 282 -0.30 -47.07 -42.02
C VAL A 282 -1.46 -47.34 -41.06
N ARG A 283 -1.66 -48.60 -40.64
CA ARG A 283 -2.66 -48.98 -39.63
C ARG A 283 -2.37 -48.29 -38.29
N ALA A 284 -1.14 -48.37 -37.80
CA ALA A 284 -0.75 -47.71 -36.55
C ALA A 284 -0.92 -46.18 -36.61
N LYS A 285 -0.59 -45.56 -37.75
CA LYS A 285 -0.74 -44.13 -37.98
C LYS A 285 -2.22 -43.71 -37.98
N LEU A 286 -3.08 -44.45 -38.67
CA LEU A 286 -4.52 -44.15 -38.74
C LEU A 286 -5.19 -44.30 -37.38
N ILE A 287 -4.92 -45.39 -36.66
CA ILE A 287 -5.43 -45.62 -35.29
C ILE A 287 -5.03 -44.46 -34.37
N LYS A 288 -3.74 -44.07 -34.38
CA LYS A 288 -3.26 -42.95 -33.58
C LYS A 288 -3.96 -41.65 -33.95
N GLY A 289 -4.19 -41.40 -35.25
CA GLY A 289 -4.93 -40.23 -35.73
C GLY A 289 -6.37 -40.20 -35.23
N ILE A 290 -7.09 -41.32 -35.34
CA ILE A 290 -8.47 -41.47 -34.86
C ILE A 290 -8.54 -41.26 -33.35
N ASN A 291 -7.72 -41.97 -32.56
CA ASN A 291 -7.73 -41.84 -31.10
C ASN A 291 -7.38 -40.41 -30.66
N SER A 292 -6.42 -39.76 -31.33
CA SER A 292 -6.05 -38.37 -31.01
C SER A 292 -7.18 -37.39 -31.32
N TYR A 293 -7.88 -37.59 -32.44
CA TYR A 293 -9.03 -36.76 -32.82
C TYR A 293 -10.16 -36.87 -31.79
N PHE A 294 -10.57 -38.10 -31.46
CA PHE A 294 -11.66 -38.29 -30.50
C PHE A 294 -11.31 -37.87 -29.07
N TRP A 295 -10.03 -37.98 -28.67
CA TRP A 295 -9.57 -37.44 -27.40
C TRP A 295 -9.59 -35.91 -27.37
N ALA A 296 -9.18 -35.26 -28.47
CA ALA A 296 -9.12 -33.80 -28.55
C ALA A 296 -10.51 -33.16 -28.60
N HIS A 297 -11.42 -33.72 -29.39
CA HIS A 297 -12.74 -33.15 -29.67
C HIS A 297 -13.85 -33.65 -28.73
N TYR A 298 -13.77 -34.91 -28.28
CA TYR A 298 -14.85 -35.57 -27.53
C TYR A 298 -14.40 -36.17 -26.19
N ARG A 299 -13.11 -36.07 -25.84
CA ARG A 299 -12.51 -36.67 -24.63
C ARG A 299 -12.72 -38.19 -24.53
N LEU A 300 -12.84 -38.87 -25.66
CA LEU A 300 -12.86 -40.34 -25.73
C LEU A 300 -11.43 -40.85 -25.90
N ASP A 301 -10.92 -41.54 -24.89
CA ASP A 301 -9.61 -42.16 -24.87
C ASP A 301 -9.63 -43.54 -25.55
N ASP A 302 -8.59 -43.85 -26.31
CA ASP A 302 -8.37 -45.17 -26.92
C ASP A 302 -9.61 -45.78 -27.61
N VAL A 303 -10.28 -44.98 -28.45
CA VAL A 303 -11.46 -45.38 -29.24
C VAL A 303 -11.26 -46.69 -30.00
N ILE A 304 -10.08 -46.89 -30.58
CA ILE A 304 -9.65 -48.16 -31.15
C ILE A 304 -8.56 -48.77 -30.26
N ILE A 305 -8.80 -50.00 -29.81
CA ILE A 305 -7.90 -50.75 -28.95
C ILE A 305 -7.29 -51.92 -29.72
N ARG A 306 -6.00 -52.19 -29.49
CA ARG A 306 -5.29 -53.39 -29.94
C ARG A 306 -5.14 -54.36 -28.78
N GLN A 307 -5.51 -55.62 -28.98
CA GLN A 307 -5.37 -56.69 -27.99
C GLN A 307 -4.71 -57.93 -28.63
N THR A 308 -4.16 -58.82 -27.82
CA THR A 308 -3.72 -60.16 -28.26
C THR A 308 -4.92 -61.04 -28.55
N ALA A 309 -4.85 -61.82 -29.63
CA ALA A 309 -5.93 -62.75 -29.96
C ALA A 309 -6.03 -63.87 -28.91
N ASN A 310 -7.25 -64.31 -28.60
CA ASN A 310 -7.51 -65.31 -27.57
C ASN A 310 -7.20 -66.73 -28.04
N ASP A 311 -7.32 -66.98 -29.33
CA ASP A 311 -7.06 -68.25 -30.02
C ASP A 311 -5.57 -68.48 -30.28
N ASP A 312 -4.83 -67.45 -30.69
CA ASP A 312 -3.37 -67.50 -30.82
C ASP A 312 -2.72 -66.18 -30.39
N LYS A 313 -2.01 -66.23 -29.26
CA LYS A 313 -1.31 -65.10 -28.64
C LYS A 313 -0.23 -64.47 -29.52
N ARG A 314 0.15 -65.10 -30.63
CA ARG A 314 1.08 -64.54 -31.62
C ARG A 314 0.42 -63.47 -32.49
N PHE A 315 -0.90 -63.45 -32.59
CA PHE A 315 -1.65 -62.49 -33.40
C PHE A 315 -2.26 -61.37 -32.56
N SER A 316 -2.47 -60.23 -33.20
CA SER A 316 -3.19 -59.09 -32.62
C SER A 316 -4.53 -58.89 -33.31
N VAL A 317 -5.54 -58.60 -32.50
CA VAL A 317 -6.87 -58.19 -32.91
C VAL A 317 -7.12 -56.72 -32.54
N TYR A 318 -8.02 -56.08 -33.27
CA TYR A 318 -8.42 -54.70 -33.04
C TYR A 318 -9.93 -54.64 -32.82
N LEU A 319 -10.38 -53.75 -31.93
CA LEU A 319 -11.80 -53.53 -31.69
C LEU A 319 -12.05 -52.06 -31.36
N ILE A 320 -13.31 -51.64 -31.53
CA ILE A 320 -13.80 -50.39 -30.96
C ILE A 320 -13.99 -50.59 -29.45
N ALA A 321 -13.48 -49.68 -28.64
CA ALA A 321 -13.64 -49.72 -27.19
C ALA A 321 -15.13 -49.77 -26.80
N GLU A 322 -15.51 -50.77 -26.01
CA GLU A 322 -16.92 -50.97 -25.65
C GLU A 322 -17.53 -49.77 -24.91
N SER A 323 -16.73 -49.08 -24.08
CA SER A 323 -17.12 -47.87 -23.36
C SER A 323 -17.53 -46.72 -24.28
N HIS A 324 -17.03 -46.70 -25.51
CA HIS A 324 -17.22 -45.61 -26.46
C HIS A 324 -18.12 -45.99 -27.64
N TYR A 325 -18.58 -47.25 -27.70
CA TYR A 325 -19.32 -47.80 -28.83
C TYR A 325 -20.62 -47.05 -29.11
N ASP A 326 -21.47 -46.85 -28.10
CA ASP A 326 -22.75 -46.15 -28.24
C ASP A 326 -22.57 -44.65 -28.51
N SER A 327 -21.55 -44.05 -27.90
CA SER A 327 -21.18 -42.64 -28.14
C SER A 327 -20.75 -42.43 -29.59
N LEU A 328 -19.93 -43.33 -30.14
CA LEU A 328 -19.51 -43.29 -31.54
C LEU A 328 -20.67 -43.49 -32.51
N LYS A 329 -21.61 -44.41 -32.25
CA LYS A 329 -22.81 -44.58 -33.08
C LYS A 329 -23.64 -43.31 -33.17
N LYS A 330 -23.85 -42.64 -32.03
CA LYS A 330 -24.57 -41.36 -31.99
C LYS A 330 -23.83 -40.26 -32.77
N LEU A 331 -22.50 -40.19 -32.64
CA LEU A 331 -21.68 -39.20 -33.34
C LEU A 331 -21.61 -39.42 -34.85
N LEU A 332 -21.58 -40.69 -35.29
CA LEU A 332 -21.45 -41.07 -36.70
C LEU A 332 -22.80 -41.32 -37.39
N ASN A 333 -23.91 -41.21 -36.65
CA ASN A 333 -25.28 -41.45 -37.13
C ASN A 333 -25.49 -42.86 -37.73
N VAL A 334 -24.98 -43.89 -37.03
CA VAL A 334 -25.02 -45.32 -37.43
C VAL A 334 -25.90 -46.16 -36.54
#